data_AF-A0A4P7BBM7-F1
#
_entry.id   AF-A0A4P7BBM7-F1
#
_cell.length_a   1.000
_cell.length_b   1.000
_cell.length_c   1.000
_cell.angle_alpha   90.00
_cell.angle_beta   90.00
_cell.angle_gamma   90.00
#
_symmetry.space_group_name_H-M   'P 1'
#
loop_
_entity.id
_entity.type
_entity.pdbx_description
1 polymer ?
#
loop_
_entity_poly.entity_id
_entity_poly.type
_entity_poly.pdbx_seq_one_letter_code
_entity_poly.pdbx_strand_id
1 'polypeptide(L)'
;MRLSRLARTLTSLTLLGYASAALAAPSPAARPAKPVLPAPAAAPGQPQLPTPSSAAQKLYSAAKADLLQVRSLLRSGRTQSSVGSGFLVGTSNLVLTNYHVVSQFALDPETYTGEWVDTAGQRGNIELLAVDVLHDLAVVRVNRYGTGSFKLADGTVRLAQGQYLYSLGNPLDLGFAISEGAYNGVISRTFYDQLMFSGPINAGMSGGPAVTADGEVAGVNVSKRLDGELVSFLVPIRYAQELLKRVDPNAKPPQDFTGIVTQQLLAHQKAMVDQLLSGSLTMKSMGPYQVPVRESEQMRCWGESNAEANARGEKPFAVDNTSCAMQSAVYVSDSLQTGQVGIRHQFMRSTGLDRIRFAQLSSASFKNESLGSHTDKRLTGPTCTEQFIRNKSMPMRAVMCVRAYRKFAGLYDFTVLTASTDDALMNLQSRLDVRGVSYDNGMRSARAFVEALAREDKR
;
A
#
# COMPACT_ATOMS: atom_id res chain seq x y z
N MET A 1 -20.05 48.78 -0.76
CA MET A 1 -20.66 49.67 -1.77
C MET A 1 -21.74 48.89 -2.52
N ARG A 2 -22.99 49.41 -2.46
CA ARG A 2 -24.20 49.17 -3.30
C ARG A 2 -24.75 47.72 -3.40
N LEU A 3 -25.88 47.34 -2.77
CA LEU A 3 -27.31 47.69 -3.00
C LEU A 3 -27.75 47.40 -4.45
N SER A 4 -28.74 46.55 -4.73
CA SER A 4 -30.19 46.76 -4.53
C SER A 4 -30.97 45.42 -4.65
N ARG A 5 -31.82 45.01 -3.70
CA ARG A 5 -33.24 45.40 -3.48
C ARG A 5 -34.18 45.13 -4.66
N LEU A 6 -35.11 44.19 -4.48
CA LEU A 6 -36.52 44.33 -4.86
C LEU A 6 -37.37 43.57 -3.82
N ALA A 7 -38.47 44.21 -3.44
CA ALA A 7 -39.22 43.98 -2.22
C ALA A 7 -40.72 43.85 -2.53
N ARG A 8 -41.43 43.23 -1.59
CA ARG A 8 -42.89 43.30 -1.32
C ARG A 8 -43.75 42.52 -2.34
N THR A 9 -44.79 41.80 -1.94
CA THR A 9 -45.86 42.14 -0.98
C THR A 9 -46.51 40.88 -0.37
N LEU A 10 -46.87 40.96 0.92
CA LEU A 10 -47.84 40.08 1.59
C LEU A 10 -49.27 40.48 1.18
N THR A 11 -50.16 39.50 1.06
CA THR A 11 -51.60 39.68 1.26
C THR A 11 -52.20 38.44 1.94
N SER A 12 -53.00 38.69 2.98
CA SER A 12 -53.62 37.72 3.90
C SER A 12 -55.06 37.36 3.48
N LEU A 13 -55.70 36.48 4.27
CA LEU A 13 -57.13 36.05 4.32
C LEU A 13 -57.50 34.91 3.34
N THR A 14 -58.28 33.88 3.67
CA THR A 14 -59.25 33.63 4.76
C THR A 14 -59.62 32.14 4.78
N LEU A 15 -59.94 31.57 5.96
CA LEU A 15 -60.67 30.31 6.11
C LEU A 15 -62.14 30.49 5.70
N LEU A 16 -62.69 29.54 4.94
CA LEU A 16 -64.11 29.20 4.96
C LEU A 16 -64.26 27.68 4.86
N GLY A 17 -64.88 27.09 5.87
CA GLY A 17 -65.38 25.73 5.82
C GLY A 17 -66.71 25.66 5.09
N TYR A 18 -66.95 24.55 4.39
CA TYR A 18 -68.28 24.05 4.10
C TYR A 18 -68.29 22.53 4.16
N ALA A 19 -69.13 22.02 5.07
CA ALA A 19 -69.63 20.66 5.05
C ALA A 19 -70.60 20.48 3.86
N SER A 20 -70.59 19.31 3.22
CA SER A 20 -71.71 18.83 2.40
C SER A 20 -71.73 17.31 2.32
N ALA A 21 -72.72 16.77 3.02
CA ALA A 21 -73.62 15.66 2.72
C ALA A 21 -73.12 14.51 1.83
N ALA A 22 -73.23 13.31 2.41
CA ALA A 22 -73.25 12.03 1.71
C ALA A 22 -74.47 11.92 0.78
N LEU A 23 -74.21 11.54 -0.48
CA LEU A 23 -75.19 11.00 -1.43
C LEU A 23 -74.60 9.71 -2.01
N ALA A 24 -75.30 8.60 -1.77
CA ALA A 24 -74.97 7.28 -2.25
C ALA A 24 -75.11 7.20 -3.79
N ALA A 25 -74.14 6.56 -4.43
CA ALA A 25 -74.14 6.23 -5.85
C ALA A 25 -73.53 4.81 -6.03
N PRO A 26 -73.87 4.09 -7.11
CA PRO A 26 -74.37 2.72 -7.06
C PRO A 26 -73.29 1.63 -7.11
N SER A 27 -73.68 0.44 -6.65
CA SER A 27 -72.89 -0.81 -6.75
C SER A 27 -72.34 -1.04 -8.16
N PRO A 28 -71.03 -1.26 -8.34
CA PRO A 28 -70.51 -1.81 -9.58
C PRO A 28 -70.93 -3.27 -9.70
N ALA A 29 -71.66 -3.58 -10.76
CA ALA A 29 -72.02 -4.93 -11.17
C ALA A 29 -70.77 -5.84 -11.23
N ALA A 30 -70.92 -7.07 -10.72
CA ALA A 30 -69.88 -8.09 -10.74
C ALA A 30 -69.39 -8.33 -12.18
N ARG A 31 -68.13 -7.99 -12.44
CA ARG A 31 -67.42 -8.45 -13.64
C ARG A 31 -67.24 -9.97 -13.54
N PRO A 32 -67.48 -10.75 -14.60
CA PRO A 32 -67.21 -12.17 -14.58
C PRO A 32 -65.72 -12.41 -14.32
N ALA A 33 -65.43 -13.31 -13.38
CA ALA A 33 -64.07 -13.73 -13.07
C ALA A 33 -63.42 -14.29 -14.34
N LYS A 34 -62.26 -13.74 -14.73
CA LYS A 34 -61.38 -14.40 -15.69
C LYS A 34 -61.02 -15.79 -15.13
N PRO A 35 -61.01 -16.85 -15.95
CA PRO A 35 -60.48 -18.14 -15.50
C PRO A 35 -59.09 -17.94 -14.95
N VAL A 36 -58.89 -18.29 -13.68
CA VAL A 36 -57.57 -18.43 -13.09
C VAL A 36 -56.93 -19.61 -13.82
N LEU A 37 -56.04 -19.32 -14.76
CA LEU A 37 -55.11 -20.33 -15.25
C LEU A 37 -54.36 -20.85 -14.02
N PRO A 38 -54.29 -22.17 -13.80
CA PRO A 38 -53.51 -22.71 -12.70
C PRO A 38 -52.08 -22.17 -12.81
N ALA A 39 -51.54 -21.72 -11.68
CA ALA A 39 -50.13 -21.35 -11.60
C ALA A 39 -49.30 -22.48 -12.23
N PRO A 40 -48.28 -22.18 -13.06
CA PRO A 40 -47.43 -23.22 -13.59
C PRO A 40 -46.86 -23.98 -12.40
N ALA A 41 -47.16 -25.27 -12.33
CA ALA A 41 -46.49 -26.17 -11.40
C ALA A 41 -44.99 -25.95 -11.56
N ALA A 42 -44.27 -25.84 -10.44
CA ALA A 42 -42.81 -25.76 -10.43
C ALA A 42 -42.26 -26.82 -11.40
N ALA A 43 -41.56 -26.37 -12.43
CA ALA A 43 -41.00 -27.25 -13.44
C ALA A 43 -40.12 -28.31 -12.75
N PRO A 44 -40.44 -29.61 -12.84
CA PRO A 44 -39.54 -30.64 -12.36
C PRO A 44 -38.36 -30.67 -13.34
N GLY A 45 -37.16 -30.36 -12.82
CA GLY A 45 -35.92 -30.43 -13.59
C GLY A 45 -35.26 -29.08 -13.82
N GLN A 46 -34.92 -28.35 -12.76
CA GLN A 46 -33.61 -27.69 -12.84
C GLN A 46 -32.57 -28.83 -12.87
N PRO A 47 -31.73 -28.93 -13.91
CA PRO A 47 -30.66 -29.89 -13.92
C PRO A 47 -29.83 -29.64 -12.67
N GLN A 48 -29.82 -30.58 -11.74
CA GLN A 48 -28.90 -30.56 -10.64
C GLN A 48 -27.52 -30.61 -11.29
N LEU A 49 -26.79 -29.49 -11.21
CA LEU A 49 -25.50 -29.35 -11.87
C LEU A 49 -24.65 -30.56 -11.48
N PRO A 50 -23.99 -31.23 -12.44
CA PRO A 50 -23.18 -32.39 -12.15
C PRO A 50 -22.16 -32.07 -11.07
N THR A 51 -21.84 -33.06 -10.24
CA THR A 51 -20.88 -32.91 -9.16
C THR A 51 -19.57 -32.35 -9.71
N PRO A 52 -19.01 -31.30 -9.08
CA PRO A 52 -17.86 -30.56 -9.60
C PRO A 52 -16.66 -31.43 -9.97
N SER A 53 -16.18 -31.35 -11.21
CA SER A 53 -15.13 -32.24 -11.75
C SER A 53 -13.68 -31.72 -11.57
N SER A 54 -13.48 -30.43 -11.23
CA SER A 54 -12.15 -29.85 -11.01
C SER A 54 -11.88 -29.51 -9.53
N ALA A 55 -10.59 -29.44 -9.16
CA ALA A 55 -10.17 -29.01 -7.83
C ALA A 55 -10.72 -27.60 -7.51
N ALA A 56 -10.65 -26.66 -8.46
CA ALA A 56 -11.20 -25.33 -8.32
C ALA A 56 -12.69 -25.33 -7.94
N GLN A 57 -13.50 -26.14 -8.61
CA GLN A 57 -14.94 -26.16 -8.37
C GLN A 57 -15.28 -26.78 -7.00
N LYS A 58 -14.56 -27.84 -6.60
CA LYS A 58 -14.67 -28.42 -5.24
C LYS A 58 -14.28 -27.41 -4.16
N LEU A 59 -13.13 -26.74 -4.33
CA LEU A 59 -12.63 -25.72 -3.40
C LEU A 59 -13.62 -24.57 -3.28
N TYR A 60 -14.12 -24.04 -4.41
CA TYR A 60 -15.08 -22.95 -4.41
C TYR A 60 -16.38 -23.31 -3.67
N SER A 61 -16.92 -24.50 -3.91
CA SER A 61 -18.14 -24.97 -3.24
C SER A 61 -17.95 -25.15 -1.73
N ALA A 62 -16.80 -25.68 -1.29
CA ALA A 62 -16.50 -25.86 0.13
C ALA A 62 -16.22 -24.51 0.83
N ALA A 63 -15.41 -23.66 0.21
CA ALA A 63 -14.93 -22.41 0.79
C ALA A 63 -16.00 -21.31 0.94
N LYS A 64 -17.14 -21.41 0.22
CA LYS A 64 -18.13 -20.33 0.10
C LYS A 64 -18.66 -19.82 1.45
N ALA A 65 -18.78 -20.68 2.46
CA ALA A 65 -19.26 -20.29 3.78
C ALA A 65 -18.20 -19.55 4.62
N ASP A 66 -16.93 -19.80 4.33
CA ASP A 66 -15.79 -19.32 5.11
C ASP A 66 -15.10 -18.11 4.48
N LEU A 67 -15.46 -17.76 3.25
CA LEU A 67 -15.00 -16.55 2.57
C LEU A 67 -15.88 -15.35 2.92
N LEU A 68 -15.23 -14.25 3.29
CA LEU A 68 -15.86 -13.00 3.66
C LEU A 68 -15.28 -11.85 2.85
N GLN A 69 -16.10 -10.86 2.59
CA GLN A 69 -15.65 -9.55 2.19
C GLN A 69 -15.39 -8.73 3.44
N VAL A 70 -14.28 -8.00 3.46
CA VAL A 70 -13.90 -7.09 4.53
C VAL A 70 -13.99 -5.66 4.01
N ARG A 71 -14.85 -4.85 4.62
CA ARG A 71 -15.11 -3.46 4.21
C ARG A 71 -14.70 -2.50 5.31
N SER A 72 -14.07 -1.40 4.91
CA SER A 72 -13.90 -0.21 5.74
C SER A 72 -14.98 0.79 5.36
N LEU A 73 -15.76 1.26 6.34
CA LEU A 73 -16.85 2.20 6.14
C LEU A 73 -16.58 3.50 6.89
N LEU A 74 -16.96 4.63 6.30
CA LEU A 74 -17.02 5.91 7.02
C LEU A 74 -18.11 5.86 8.11
N ARG A 75 -17.81 6.27 9.34
CA ARG A 75 -18.80 6.26 10.43
C ARG A 75 -19.97 7.22 10.19
N SER A 76 -19.74 8.37 9.56
CA SER A 76 -20.76 9.41 9.38
C SER A 76 -21.91 9.01 8.45
N GLY A 77 -21.67 8.13 7.48
CA GLY A 77 -22.66 7.73 6.47
C GLY A 77 -22.65 6.26 6.08
N ARG A 78 -21.82 5.44 6.73
CA ARG A 78 -21.57 4.02 6.42
C ARG A 78 -21.21 3.77 4.94
N THR A 79 -20.64 4.77 4.27
CA THR A 79 -20.19 4.65 2.88
C THR A 79 -18.89 3.85 2.83
N GLN A 80 -18.79 2.92 1.88
CA GLN A 80 -17.60 2.13 1.65
C GLN A 80 -16.41 3.02 1.26
N SER A 81 -15.31 2.88 1.99
CA SER A 81 -14.05 3.58 1.72
C SER A 81 -12.93 2.65 1.24
N SER A 82 -12.97 1.38 1.64
CA SER A 82 -12.04 0.34 1.20
C SER A 82 -12.72 -1.02 1.25
N VAL A 83 -12.26 -1.93 0.41
CA VAL A 83 -12.80 -3.28 0.27
C VAL A 83 -11.70 -4.27 -0.04
N GLY A 84 -11.79 -5.43 0.61
CA GLY A 84 -10.96 -6.59 0.36
C GLY A 84 -11.69 -7.87 0.71
N SER A 85 -10.94 -8.95 0.77
CA SER A 85 -11.40 -10.27 1.16
C SER A 85 -10.77 -10.68 2.49
N GLY A 86 -11.39 -11.65 3.14
CA GLY A 86 -10.85 -12.36 4.28
C GLY A 86 -11.44 -13.76 4.33
N PHE A 87 -10.89 -14.61 5.19
CA PHE A 87 -11.39 -15.96 5.34
C PHE A 87 -11.34 -16.43 6.80
N LEU A 88 -12.37 -17.18 7.20
CA LEU A 88 -12.47 -17.78 8.52
C LEU A 88 -11.43 -18.90 8.67
N VAL A 89 -10.75 -18.92 9.81
CA VAL A 89 -9.69 -19.88 10.11
C VAL A 89 -10.25 -21.06 10.88
N GLY A 90 -10.19 -22.26 10.28
CA GLY A 90 -10.71 -23.48 10.88
C GLY A 90 -12.18 -23.33 11.30
N THR A 91 -12.51 -23.77 12.51
CA THR A 91 -13.85 -23.63 13.11
C THR A 91 -13.96 -22.43 14.06
N SER A 92 -13.00 -21.51 14.02
CA SER A 92 -12.98 -20.32 14.87
C SER A 92 -13.84 -19.20 14.30
N ASN A 93 -13.99 -18.11 15.05
CA ASN A 93 -14.58 -16.85 14.59
C ASN A 93 -13.52 -15.81 14.17
N LEU A 94 -12.28 -16.26 13.97
CA LEU A 94 -11.17 -15.45 13.52
C LEU A 94 -11.10 -15.45 12.00
N VAL A 95 -10.86 -14.27 11.44
CA VAL A 95 -10.74 -14.03 10.02
C VAL A 95 -9.35 -13.48 9.74
N LEU A 96 -8.64 -14.10 8.82
CA LEU A 96 -7.41 -13.55 8.26
C LEU A 96 -7.72 -12.63 7.08
N THR A 97 -7.01 -11.52 7.00
CA THR A 97 -7.07 -10.57 5.89
C THR A 97 -5.73 -9.80 5.79
N ASN A 98 -5.62 -8.83 4.87
CA ASN A 98 -4.45 -7.96 4.82
C ASN A 98 -4.58 -6.75 5.75
N TYR A 99 -3.43 -6.27 6.22
CA TYR A 99 -3.37 -5.01 6.98
C TYR A 99 -3.89 -3.83 6.16
N HIS A 100 -3.52 -3.72 4.87
CA HIS A 100 -3.93 -2.57 4.07
C HIS A 100 -5.46 -2.46 3.88
N VAL A 101 -6.18 -3.59 3.95
CA VAL A 101 -7.65 -3.63 3.88
C VAL A 101 -8.27 -3.00 5.13
N VAL A 102 -7.62 -3.17 6.29
CA VAL A 102 -8.11 -2.73 7.61
C VAL A 102 -7.45 -1.45 8.13
N SER A 103 -6.39 -0.98 7.46
CA SER A 103 -5.52 0.11 7.92
C SER A 103 -6.26 1.40 8.31
N GLN A 104 -7.35 1.73 7.61
CA GLN A 104 -8.16 2.91 7.88
C GLN A 104 -8.79 2.86 9.28
N PHE A 105 -9.50 1.78 9.63
CA PHE A 105 -10.09 1.66 10.96
C PHE A 105 -9.10 1.18 12.03
N ALA A 106 -7.91 0.73 11.64
CA ALA A 106 -6.81 0.46 12.55
C ALA A 106 -6.14 1.76 13.05
N LEU A 107 -5.98 2.76 12.18
CA LEU A 107 -5.25 4.03 12.46
C LEU A 107 -6.16 5.24 12.70
N ASP A 108 -7.43 5.15 12.29
CA ASP A 108 -8.45 6.21 12.40
C ASP A 108 -9.80 5.62 12.87
N PRO A 109 -9.83 4.94 14.04
CA PRO A 109 -11.03 4.24 14.54
C PRO A 109 -12.22 5.17 14.81
N GLU A 110 -12.00 6.47 14.98
CA GLU A 110 -13.06 7.49 15.13
C GLU A 110 -13.70 7.89 13.79
N THR A 111 -13.02 7.66 12.67
CA THR A 111 -13.53 8.01 11.33
C THR A 111 -14.07 6.78 10.60
N TYR A 112 -13.45 5.62 10.80
CA TYR A 112 -13.76 4.39 10.08
C TYR A 112 -14.22 3.26 11.00
N THR A 113 -14.99 2.33 10.47
CA THR A 113 -15.41 1.09 11.13
C THR A 113 -15.34 -0.08 10.15
N GLY A 114 -15.08 -1.29 10.65
CA GLY A 114 -15.06 -2.51 9.85
C GLY A 114 -16.42 -3.21 9.76
N GLU A 115 -16.75 -3.74 8.59
CA GLU A 115 -17.92 -4.59 8.33
C GLU A 115 -17.49 -5.82 7.52
N TRP A 116 -18.01 -7.00 7.88
CA TRP A 116 -17.89 -8.20 7.06
C TRP A 116 -19.17 -8.41 6.27
N VAL A 117 -19.05 -8.96 5.06
CA VAL A 117 -20.18 -9.41 4.23
C VAL A 117 -19.90 -10.80 3.70
N ASP A 118 -20.83 -11.74 3.87
CA ASP A 118 -20.68 -13.10 3.34
C ASP A 118 -21.24 -13.26 1.92
N THR A 119 -21.08 -14.45 1.36
CA THR A 119 -21.57 -14.81 0.02
C THR A 119 -23.10 -14.85 -0.12
N ALA A 120 -23.84 -14.78 0.98
CA ALA A 120 -25.29 -14.69 1.02
C ALA A 120 -25.80 -13.26 1.29
N GLY A 121 -24.89 -12.28 1.43
CA GLY A 121 -25.21 -10.89 1.74
C GLY A 121 -25.50 -10.61 3.21
N GLN A 122 -25.28 -11.58 4.10
CA GLN A 122 -25.30 -11.32 5.54
C GLN A 122 -24.11 -10.46 5.91
N ARG A 123 -24.29 -9.61 6.92
CA ARG A 123 -23.28 -8.63 7.32
C ARG A 123 -23.22 -8.47 8.83
N GLY A 124 -22.07 -8.04 9.33
CA GLY A 124 -21.86 -7.75 10.74
C GLY A 124 -20.62 -6.91 10.97
N ASN A 125 -20.43 -6.48 12.21
CA ASN A 125 -19.27 -5.69 12.59
C ASN A 125 -18.01 -6.56 12.68
N ILE A 126 -16.86 -5.93 12.47
CA ILE A 126 -15.54 -6.53 12.60
C ILE A 126 -14.83 -5.93 13.82
N GLU A 127 -14.19 -6.79 14.60
CA GLU A 127 -13.30 -6.41 15.70
C GLU A 127 -11.85 -6.71 15.32
N LEU A 128 -10.99 -5.70 15.20
CA LEU A 128 -9.57 -5.89 14.86
C LEU A 128 -8.78 -6.36 16.08
N LEU A 129 -8.16 -7.55 16.01
CA LEU A 129 -7.43 -8.12 17.14
C LEU A 129 -5.93 -7.91 17.04
N ALA A 130 -5.35 -8.09 15.84
CA ALA A 130 -3.92 -7.95 15.62
C ALA A 130 -3.61 -7.49 14.21
N VAL A 131 -2.47 -6.82 14.06
CA VAL A 131 -1.91 -6.38 12.78
C VAL A 131 -0.43 -6.75 12.70
N ASP A 132 0.00 -7.10 11.50
CA ASP A 132 1.39 -7.20 11.10
C ASP A 132 1.56 -6.34 9.84
N VAL A 133 2.10 -5.14 10.03
CA VAL A 133 2.29 -4.14 8.97
C VAL A 133 3.45 -4.54 8.06
N LEU A 134 4.39 -5.32 8.56
CA LEU A 134 5.59 -5.74 7.83
C LEU A 134 5.28 -6.78 6.77
N HIS A 135 4.35 -7.68 7.09
CA HIS A 135 3.88 -8.74 6.18
C HIS A 135 2.51 -8.46 5.57
N ASP A 136 1.94 -7.28 5.82
CA ASP A 136 0.61 -6.86 5.35
C ASP A 136 -0.52 -7.84 5.76
N LEU A 137 -0.58 -8.20 7.05
CA LEU A 137 -1.58 -9.13 7.59
C LEU A 137 -2.36 -8.51 8.74
N ALA A 138 -3.60 -8.95 8.90
CA ALA A 138 -4.43 -8.64 10.05
C ALA A 138 -5.28 -9.84 10.45
N VAL A 139 -5.56 -9.93 11.75
CA VAL A 139 -6.51 -10.88 12.31
C VAL A 139 -7.68 -10.08 12.88
N VAL A 140 -8.88 -10.43 12.44
CA VAL A 140 -10.11 -9.84 12.94
C VAL A 140 -11.06 -10.89 13.49
N ARG A 141 -11.93 -10.50 14.41
CA ARG A 141 -12.99 -11.33 14.97
C ARG A 141 -14.34 -10.87 14.45
N VAL A 142 -15.19 -11.85 14.14
CA VAL A 142 -16.56 -11.63 13.65
C VAL A 142 -17.57 -12.42 14.48
N ASN A 143 -18.84 -12.07 14.37
CA ASN A 143 -19.95 -12.78 15.01
C ASN A 143 -20.44 -13.99 14.19
N ARG A 144 -19.50 -14.78 13.65
CA ARG A 144 -19.74 -16.00 12.88
C ARG A 144 -18.57 -16.96 13.09
N TYR A 145 -18.83 -18.27 13.05
CA TYR A 145 -17.82 -19.32 13.09
C TYR A 145 -17.60 -19.95 11.71
N GLY A 146 -16.36 -20.32 11.43
CA GLY A 146 -15.98 -21.06 10.23
C GLY A 146 -16.50 -22.50 10.25
N THR A 147 -16.64 -23.05 9.06
CA THR A 147 -17.01 -24.45 8.82
C THR A 147 -15.81 -25.40 8.85
N GLY A 148 -14.58 -24.86 8.90
CA GLY A 148 -13.34 -25.64 8.85
C GLY A 148 -12.77 -25.83 7.46
N SER A 149 -13.23 -25.04 6.47
CA SER A 149 -12.81 -25.19 5.06
C SER A 149 -11.37 -24.73 4.84
N PHE A 150 -10.93 -23.69 5.54
CA PHE A 150 -9.54 -23.23 5.49
C PHE A 150 -8.76 -23.71 6.70
N LYS A 151 -7.97 -24.76 6.48
CA LYS A 151 -7.06 -25.30 7.47
C LYS A 151 -5.69 -24.64 7.32
N LEU A 152 -5.15 -24.19 8.44
CA LEU A 152 -3.75 -23.81 8.52
C LEU A 152 -3.01 -25.06 8.96
N ALA A 153 -2.13 -25.59 8.10
CA ALA A 153 -1.28 -26.71 8.47
C ALA A 153 -0.43 -26.34 9.68
N ASP A 154 -0.11 -27.31 10.54
CA ASP A 154 0.91 -27.10 11.57
C ASP A 154 2.29 -27.14 10.92
N GLY A 155 2.98 -25.99 10.91
CA GLY A 155 4.32 -25.85 10.34
C GLY A 155 4.35 -25.28 8.92
N THR A 156 5.45 -25.54 8.21
CA THR A 156 5.73 -24.93 6.91
C THR A 156 5.03 -25.69 5.78
N VAL A 157 4.15 -25.00 5.06
CA VAL A 157 3.59 -25.50 3.79
C VAL A 157 4.71 -25.60 2.77
N ARG A 158 4.98 -26.82 2.29
CA ARG A 158 5.98 -27.08 1.26
C ARG A 158 5.33 -26.99 -0.11
N LEU A 159 5.85 -26.12 -0.96
CA LEU A 159 5.38 -25.92 -2.33
C LEU A 159 6.49 -26.22 -3.32
N ALA A 160 6.17 -26.93 -4.40
CA ALA A 160 7.07 -27.12 -5.52
C ALA A 160 6.82 -26.06 -6.59
N GLN A 161 7.86 -25.48 -7.19
CA GLN A 161 7.68 -24.58 -8.34
C GLN A 161 6.92 -25.31 -9.46
N GLY A 162 5.95 -24.63 -10.08
CA GLY A 162 5.01 -25.21 -11.04
C GLY A 162 3.75 -25.81 -10.41
N GLN A 163 3.69 -25.99 -9.09
CA GLN A 163 2.50 -26.49 -8.40
C GLN A 163 1.33 -25.50 -8.54
N TYR A 164 0.14 -26.01 -8.87
CA TYR A 164 -1.07 -25.20 -8.92
C TYR A 164 -1.50 -24.73 -7.53
N LEU A 165 -1.85 -23.45 -7.47
CA LEU A 165 -2.54 -22.81 -6.36
C LEU A 165 -3.84 -22.18 -6.85
N TYR A 166 -4.79 -22.07 -5.93
CA TYR A 166 -6.11 -21.50 -6.15
C TYR A 166 -6.32 -20.32 -5.23
N SER A 167 -6.35 -19.12 -5.80
CA SER A 167 -6.61 -17.86 -5.11
C SER A 167 -8.11 -17.59 -5.08
N LEU A 168 -8.67 -17.35 -3.89
CA LEU A 168 -10.09 -17.04 -3.71
C LEU A 168 -10.25 -15.63 -3.16
N GLY A 169 -11.28 -14.91 -3.60
CA GLY A 169 -11.60 -13.57 -3.11
C GLY A 169 -12.78 -12.94 -3.84
N ASN A 170 -13.12 -11.70 -3.52
CA ASN A 170 -14.21 -10.94 -4.14
C ASN A 170 -13.64 -9.78 -4.99
N PRO A 171 -13.26 -10.03 -6.25
CA PRO A 171 -12.75 -8.97 -7.12
C PRO A 171 -13.80 -7.89 -7.37
N LEU A 172 -13.39 -6.63 -7.23
CA LEU A 172 -14.16 -5.43 -7.61
C LEU A 172 -15.59 -5.34 -7.01
N ASP A 173 -15.86 -6.07 -5.92
CA ASP A 173 -17.21 -6.24 -5.35
C ASP A 173 -18.24 -6.84 -6.34
N LEU A 174 -17.77 -7.60 -7.34
CA LEU A 174 -18.60 -8.23 -8.37
C LEU A 174 -19.13 -9.62 -7.96
N GLY A 175 -18.58 -10.18 -6.89
CA GLY A 175 -18.88 -11.53 -6.42
C GLY A 175 -17.62 -12.36 -6.24
N PHE A 176 -17.71 -13.39 -5.41
CA PHE A 176 -16.57 -14.25 -5.11
C PHE A 176 -16.11 -15.03 -6.33
N ALA A 177 -14.82 -14.95 -6.63
CA ALA A 177 -14.13 -15.60 -7.71
C ALA A 177 -13.02 -16.51 -7.20
N ILE A 178 -12.66 -17.48 -8.04
CA ILE A 178 -11.51 -18.34 -7.88
C ILE A 178 -10.58 -18.14 -9.08
N SER A 179 -9.29 -18.02 -8.81
CA SER A 179 -8.24 -17.77 -9.78
C SER A 179 -7.18 -18.86 -9.64
N GLU A 180 -6.89 -19.57 -10.72
CA GLU A 180 -5.91 -20.66 -10.76
C GLU A 180 -4.60 -20.16 -11.37
N GLY A 181 -3.48 -20.64 -10.84
CA GLY A 181 -2.15 -20.34 -11.38
C GLY A 181 -1.06 -21.19 -10.73
N ALA A 182 0.16 -21.06 -11.23
CA ALA A 182 1.30 -21.80 -10.70
C ALA A 182 2.04 -20.99 -9.62
N TYR A 183 2.52 -21.68 -8.60
CA TYR A 183 3.55 -21.18 -7.70
C TYR A 183 4.91 -21.15 -8.40
N ASN A 184 5.58 -20.01 -8.41
CA ASN A 184 6.85 -19.83 -9.11
C ASN A 184 8.05 -19.56 -8.19
N GLY A 185 7.91 -19.85 -6.89
CA GLY A 185 9.01 -19.72 -5.93
C GLY A 185 8.86 -18.52 -4.99
N VAL A 186 9.85 -18.35 -4.13
CA VAL A 186 9.95 -17.22 -3.20
C VAL A 186 10.76 -16.11 -3.84
N ILE A 187 10.32 -14.86 -3.66
CA ILE A 187 11.05 -13.68 -4.09
C ILE A 187 12.00 -13.27 -2.98
N SER A 188 13.30 -13.37 -3.25
CA SER A 188 14.38 -12.99 -2.32
C SER A 188 14.70 -11.49 -2.33
N ARG A 189 14.17 -10.74 -3.31
CA ARG A 189 14.51 -9.33 -3.56
C ARG A 189 13.81 -8.34 -2.62
N THR A 190 12.87 -8.81 -1.83
CA THR A 190 12.13 -8.01 -0.84
C THR A 190 12.74 -8.21 0.54
N PHE A 191 12.48 -7.28 1.46
CA PHE A 191 12.98 -7.43 2.83
C PHE A 191 12.32 -8.63 3.56
N TYR A 192 11.09 -8.96 3.19
CA TYR A 192 10.35 -10.12 3.67
C TYR A 192 9.93 -10.99 2.50
N ASP A 193 10.05 -12.31 2.65
CA ASP A 193 9.67 -13.28 1.62
C ASP A 193 8.22 -13.10 1.14
N GLN A 194 8.03 -13.20 -0.17
CA GLN A 194 6.73 -13.29 -0.82
C GLN A 194 6.71 -14.48 -1.78
N LEU A 195 5.55 -15.12 -1.94
CA LEU A 195 5.37 -16.18 -2.93
C LEU A 195 4.97 -15.56 -4.27
N MET A 196 5.62 -15.98 -5.35
CA MET A 196 5.24 -15.60 -6.71
C MET A 196 4.16 -16.53 -7.25
N PHE A 197 3.08 -15.97 -7.77
CA PHE A 197 1.92 -16.67 -8.29
C PHE A 197 1.54 -16.14 -9.67
N SER A 198 1.29 -17.04 -10.63
CA SER A 198 0.97 -16.64 -12.00
C SER A 198 -0.52 -16.45 -12.30
N GLY A 199 -1.40 -16.71 -11.34
CA GLY A 199 -2.84 -16.47 -11.52
C GLY A 199 -3.18 -14.99 -11.28
N PRO A 200 -4.24 -14.47 -11.91
CA PRO A 200 -4.66 -13.09 -11.73
C PRO A 200 -5.15 -12.84 -10.30
N ILE A 201 -4.62 -11.81 -9.64
CA ILE A 201 -5.13 -11.27 -8.37
C ILE A 201 -5.52 -9.81 -8.60
N ASN A 202 -6.82 -9.53 -8.54
CA ASN A 202 -7.38 -8.20 -8.78
C ASN A 202 -7.73 -7.48 -7.47
N ALA A 203 -7.95 -6.16 -7.57
CA ALA A 203 -8.47 -5.36 -6.46
C ALA A 203 -9.75 -5.98 -5.88
N GLY A 204 -9.83 -6.08 -4.56
CA GLY A 204 -10.90 -6.79 -3.84
C GLY A 204 -10.56 -8.22 -3.43
N MET A 205 -9.63 -8.89 -4.12
CA MET A 205 -9.15 -10.23 -3.73
C MET A 205 -8.09 -10.20 -2.61
N SER A 206 -7.45 -9.05 -2.37
CA SER A 206 -6.51 -8.84 -1.25
C SER A 206 -7.08 -9.34 0.07
N GLY A 207 -6.30 -10.13 0.80
CA GLY A 207 -6.67 -10.70 2.09
C GLY A 207 -7.40 -12.05 1.98
N GLY A 208 -7.83 -12.44 0.78
CA GLY A 208 -8.35 -13.78 0.52
C GLY A 208 -7.25 -14.85 0.53
N PRO A 209 -7.61 -16.13 0.65
CA PRO A 209 -6.64 -17.22 0.72
C PRO A 209 -6.17 -17.64 -0.67
N ALA A 210 -4.92 -18.11 -0.74
CA ALA A 210 -4.41 -18.94 -1.82
C ALA A 210 -4.16 -20.34 -1.27
N VAL A 211 -4.79 -21.36 -1.85
CA VAL A 211 -4.81 -22.73 -1.33
C VAL A 211 -4.26 -23.74 -2.33
N THR A 212 -3.76 -24.87 -1.84
CA THR A 212 -3.44 -26.04 -2.65
C THR A 212 -4.72 -26.74 -3.15
N ALA A 213 -4.59 -27.72 -4.05
CA ALA A 213 -5.71 -28.54 -4.50
C ALA A 213 -6.43 -29.28 -3.35
N ASP A 214 -5.73 -29.53 -2.25
CA ASP A 214 -6.25 -30.20 -1.04
C ASP A 214 -6.92 -29.24 -0.06
N GLY A 215 -6.92 -27.93 -0.35
CA GLY A 215 -7.53 -26.89 0.48
C GLY A 215 -6.64 -26.38 1.62
N GLU A 216 -5.35 -26.76 1.64
CA GLU A 216 -4.40 -26.18 2.59
C GLU A 216 -4.02 -24.76 2.17
N VAL A 217 -4.04 -23.82 3.12
CA VAL A 217 -3.69 -22.43 2.82
C VAL A 217 -2.19 -22.27 2.65
N ALA A 218 -1.75 -21.91 1.45
CA ALA A 218 -0.35 -21.64 1.11
C ALA A 218 0.04 -20.18 1.39
N GLY A 219 -0.89 -19.25 1.23
CA GLY A 219 -0.66 -17.83 1.49
C GLY A 219 -1.90 -16.96 1.43
N VAL A 220 -1.71 -15.66 1.58
CA VAL A 220 -2.75 -14.64 1.55
C VAL A 220 -2.53 -13.71 0.35
N ASN A 221 -3.57 -13.50 -0.45
CA ASN A 221 -3.53 -12.70 -1.68
C ASN A 221 -3.16 -11.24 -1.40
N VAL A 222 -2.31 -10.63 -2.22
CA VAL A 222 -2.01 -9.18 -2.16
C VAL A 222 -2.17 -8.56 -3.54
N SER A 223 -3.20 -7.73 -3.73
CA SER A 223 -3.48 -7.08 -5.02
C SER A 223 -2.82 -5.70 -5.19
N LYS A 224 -2.16 -5.17 -4.15
CA LYS A 224 -1.54 -3.82 -4.18
C LYS A 224 -0.16 -3.77 -4.83
N ARG A 225 0.42 -4.92 -5.19
CA ARG A 225 1.69 -5.01 -5.91
C ARG A 225 1.40 -5.53 -7.33
N LEU A 226 1.52 -4.64 -8.31
CA LEU A 226 1.33 -4.95 -9.73
C LEU A 226 2.69 -4.82 -10.42
N ASP A 227 3.44 -5.92 -10.52
CA ASP A 227 4.76 -5.92 -11.15
C ASP A 227 4.69 -6.39 -12.63
N GLY A 228 3.54 -6.18 -13.27
CA GLY A 228 3.24 -6.61 -14.64
C GLY A 228 2.03 -7.57 -14.72
N GLU A 229 1.70 -7.99 -15.93
CA GLU A 229 0.64 -8.99 -16.15
C GLU A 229 1.10 -10.38 -15.65
N LEU A 230 0.20 -11.12 -15.00
CA LEU A 230 0.46 -12.48 -14.48
C LEU A 230 1.63 -12.60 -13.48
N VAL A 231 2.01 -11.49 -12.83
CA VAL A 231 2.96 -11.47 -11.71
C VAL A 231 2.21 -11.03 -10.45
N SER A 232 1.66 -12.01 -9.73
CA SER A 232 0.92 -11.78 -8.49
C SER A 232 1.72 -12.27 -7.28
N PHE A 233 1.42 -11.69 -6.12
CA PHE A 233 2.15 -11.95 -4.88
C PHE A 233 1.22 -12.46 -3.79
N LEU A 234 1.73 -13.42 -3.01
CA LEU A 234 1.09 -13.93 -1.82
C LEU A 234 1.98 -13.72 -0.61
N VAL A 235 1.39 -13.36 0.53
CA VAL A 235 2.06 -13.43 1.82
C VAL A 235 2.14 -14.91 2.23
N PRO A 236 3.33 -15.47 2.49
CA PRO A 236 3.46 -16.85 2.96
C PRO A 236 2.65 -17.10 4.23
N ILE A 237 1.94 -18.23 4.30
CA ILE A 237 1.02 -18.50 5.41
C ILE A 237 1.69 -18.54 6.79
N ARG A 238 3.00 -18.82 6.84
CA ARG A 238 3.78 -18.85 8.09
C ARG A 238 3.71 -17.53 8.87
N TYR A 239 3.67 -16.39 8.19
CA TYR A 239 3.54 -15.10 8.87
C TYR A 239 2.15 -14.92 9.50
N ALA A 240 1.11 -15.45 8.86
CA ALA A 240 -0.24 -15.47 9.44
C ALA A 240 -0.34 -16.42 10.64
N GLN A 241 0.33 -17.59 10.57
CA GLN A 241 0.43 -18.50 11.72
C GLN A 241 1.14 -17.83 12.90
N GLU A 242 2.24 -17.12 12.66
CA GLU A 242 2.96 -16.36 13.70
C GLU A 242 2.11 -15.24 14.30
N LEU A 243 1.33 -14.54 13.47
CA LEU A 243 0.41 -13.50 13.94
C LEU A 243 -0.70 -14.10 14.81
N LEU A 244 -1.31 -15.21 14.37
CA LEU A 244 -2.38 -15.90 15.11
C LEU A 244 -1.91 -16.42 16.47
N LYS A 245 -0.64 -16.88 16.59
CA LYS A 245 -0.06 -17.30 17.88
C LYS A 245 -0.02 -16.16 18.92
N ARG A 246 -0.07 -14.90 18.49
CA ARG A 246 -0.06 -13.72 19.37
C ARG A 246 -1.48 -13.23 19.71
N VAL A 247 -2.51 -13.82 19.11
CA VAL A 247 -3.90 -13.42 19.30
C VAL A 247 -4.51 -14.25 20.42
N ASP A 248 -5.01 -13.57 21.45
CA ASP A 248 -5.98 -14.14 22.39
C ASP A 248 -7.38 -13.96 21.78
N PRO A 249 -8.09 -15.05 21.40
CA PRO A 249 -9.41 -14.97 20.78
C PRO A 249 -10.48 -14.32 21.66
N ASN A 250 -10.25 -14.23 22.98
CA ASN A 250 -11.20 -13.66 23.94
C ASN A 250 -10.80 -12.26 24.42
N ALA A 251 -9.62 -11.76 24.01
CA ALA A 251 -9.18 -10.44 24.41
C ALA A 251 -10.09 -9.35 23.86
N LYS A 252 -10.15 -8.23 24.59
CA LYS A 252 -10.77 -7.01 24.11
C LYS A 252 -9.86 -6.39 23.03
N PRO A 253 -10.42 -6.01 21.86
CA PRO A 253 -9.67 -5.32 20.81
C PRO A 253 -9.00 -4.03 21.34
N PRO A 254 -7.74 -3.75 20.98
CA PRO A 254 -7.16 -2.42 21.14
C PRO A 254 -8.05 -1.36 20.46
N GLN A 255 -8.19 -0.20 21.10
CA GLN A 255 -8.97 0.91 20.52
C GLN A 255 -8.25 1.55 19.32
N ASP A 256 -6.93 1.64 19.37
CA ASP A 256 -6.06 2.20 18.33
C ASP A 256 -4.82 1.32 18.19
N PHE A 257 -4.41 1.07 16.94
CA PHE A 257 -3.23 0.26 16.61
C PHE A 257 -1.97 1.10 16.35
N THR A 258 -2.04 2.43 16.37
CA THR A 258 -0.92 3.32 16.06
C THR A 258 0.35 2.99 16.85
N GLY A 259 0.24 2.66 18.15
CA GLY A 259 1.40 2.25 18.97
C GLY A 259 2.04 0.94 18.51
N ILE A 260 1.21 -0.08 18.23
CA ILE A 260 1.66 -1.39 17.73
C ILE A 260 2.34 -1.23 16.37
N VAL A 261 1.73 -0.45 15.48
CA VAL A 261 2.29 -0.13 14.15
C VAL A 261 3.62 0.60 14.32
N THR A 262 3.70 1.62 15.18
CA THR A 262 4.95 2.36 15.45
C THR A 262 6.09 1.44 15.88
N GLN A 263 5.82 0.50 16.78
CA GLN A 263 6.82 -0.46 17.27
C GLN A 263 7.36 -1.34 16.14
N GLN A 264 6.48 -1.86 15.28
CA GLN A 264 6.88 -2.68 14.13
C GLN A 264 7.73 -1.89 13.13
N LEU A 265 7.35 -0.64 12.85
CA LEU A 265 8.11 0.25 11.96
C LEU A 265 9.50 0.57 12.53
N LEU A 266 9.59 0.85 13.84
CA LEU A 266 10.87 1.10 14.53
C LEU A 266 11.80 -0.12 14.54
N ALA A 267 11.23 -1.33 14.67
CA ALA A 267 11.99 -2.57 14.58
C ALA A 267 12.51 -2.82 13.15
N HIS A 268 11.63 -2.67 12.15
CA HIS A 268 11.99 -2.86 10.75
C HIS A 268 13.06 -1.87 10.29
N GLN A 269 12.89 -0.58 10.58
CA GLN A 269 13.86 0.43 10.14
C GLN A 269 15.25 0.21 10.75
N LYS A 270 15.32 -0.34 11.97
CA LYS A 270 16.59 -0.69 12.60
C LYS A 270 17.27 -1.83 11.84
N ALA A 271 16.55 -2.92 11.58
CA ALA A 271 17.08 -4.04 10.82
C ALA A 271 17.51 -3.63 9.40
N MET A 272 16.69 -2.79 8.74
CA MET A 272 16.99 -2.22 7.43
C MET A 272 18.27 -1.39 7.44
N VAL A 273 18.41 -0.42 8.35
CA VAL A 273 19.61 0.44 8.42
C VAL A 273 20.84 -0.38 8.81
N ASP A 274 20.73 -1.30 9.77
CA ASP A 274 21.85 -2.14 10.17
C ASP A 274 22.31 -3.04 9.01
N GLN A 275 21.40 -3.62 8.23
CA GLN A 275 21.74 -4.36 7.01
C GLN A 275 22.31 -3.45 5.92
N LEU A 276 21.79 -2.23 5.75
CA LEU A 276 22.29 -1.24 4.79
C LEU A 276 23.71 -0.77 5.09
N LEU A 277 24.11 -0.79 6.36
CA LEU A 277 25.40 -0.32 6.83
C LEU A 277 26.36 -1.44 7.28
N SER A 278 25.94 -2.71 7.21
CA SER A 278 26.75 -3.87 7.67
C SER A 278 27.98 -4.19 6.81
N GLY A 279 28.17 -3.49 5.69
CA GLY A 279 29.30 -3.65 4.79
C GLY A 279 29.56 -2.37 4.00
N SER A 280 30.71 -2.29 3.33
CA SER A 280 31.09 -1.14 2.50
C SER A 280 30.07 -0.89 1.40
N LEU A 281 29.70 0.39 1.20
CA LEU A 281 28.88 0.82 0.07
C LEU A 281 29.62 0.48 -1.23
N THR A 282 28.88 0.01 -2.24
CA THR A 282 29.48 -0.19 -3.56
C THR A 282 29.71 1.18 -4.19
N MET A 283 30.86 1.40 -4.83
CA MET A 283 31.19 2.71 -5.38
C MET A 283 31.03 2.69 -6.89
N LYS A 284 30.52 3.79 -7.46
CA LYS A 284 30.42 3.98 -8.90
C LYS A 284 31.14 5.26 -9.31
N SER A 285 31.93 5.18 -10.38
CA SER A 285 32.58 6.33 -10.97
C SER A 285 31.55 7.21 -11.72
N MET A 286 31.59 8.51 -11.47
CA MET A 286 30.86 9.54 -12.21
C MET A 286 31.84 10.67 -12.57
N GLY A 287 32.50 10.53 -13.72
CA GLY A 287 33.62 11.41 -14.07
C GLY A 287 34.78 11.26 -13.06
N PRO A 288 35.30 12.36 -12.48
CA PRO A 288 36.35 12.29 -11.46
C PRO A 288 35.82 11.94 -10.06
N TYR A 289 34.53 11.69 -9.90
CA TYR A 289 33.91 11.42 -8.61
C TYR A 289 33.60 9.95 -8.41
N GLN A 290 33.64 9.52 -7.15
CA GLN A 290 33.16 8.22 -6.68
C GLN A 290 31.91 8.45 -5.84
N VAL A 291 30.82 7.77 -6.19
CA VAL A 291 29.54 7.91 -5.49
C VAL A 291 29.08 6.59 -4.88
N PRO A 292 28.53 6.62 -3.65
CA PRO A 292 28.00 5.43 -3.01
C PRO A 292 26.71 4.99 -3.70
N VAL A 293 26.80 3.85 -4.35
CA VAL A 293 25.65 3.03 -4.71
C VAL A 293 25.60 1.83 -3.75
N ARG A 294 24.48 1.13 -3.68
CA ARG A 294 24.42 -0.14 -2.94
C ARG A 294 23.59 -1.13 -3.72
N GLU A 295 24.04 -1.39 -4.93
CA GLU A 295 23.43 -2.38 -5.79
C GLU A 295 23.40 -3.73 -5.07
N SER A 296 22.19 -4.17 -4.77
CA SER A 296 21.87 -5.39 -4.05
C SER A 296 20.54 -5.89 -4.58
N GLU A 297 20.14 -7.10 -4.20
CA GLU A 297 18.82 -7.60 -4.59
C GLU A 297 17.69 -6.67 -4.13
N GLN A 298 17.88 -5.93 -3.03
CA GLN A 298 16.89 -5.01 -2.47
C GLN A 298 16.92 -3.59 -3.06
N MET A 299 18.02 -3.14 -3.67
CA MET A 299 18.16 -1.78 -4.22
C MET A 299 18.66 -1.79 -5.66
N ARG A 300 17.87 -1.20 -6.56
CA ARG A 300 18.19 -1.12 -8.00
C ARG A 300 18.53 0.28 -8.41
N CYS A 301 19.52 0.40 -9.28
CA CYS A 301 19.99 1.65 -9.84
C CYS A 301 19.67 1.74 -11.34
N TRP A 302 19.27 2.93 -11.78
CA TRP A 302 19.03 3.28 -13.18
C TRP A 302 19.86 4.50 -13.54
N GLY A 303 20.41 4.52 -14.75
CA GLY A 303 21.21 5.62 -15.26
C GLY A 303 20.57 6.22 -16.50
N GLU A 304 20.67 7.54 -16.62
CA GLU A 304 20.27 8.29 -17.81
C GLU A 304 21.30 9.40 -18.07
N SER A 305 21.45 9.82 -19.32
CA SER A 305 22.41 10.86 -19.69
C SER A 305 21.88 11.68 -20.85
N ASN A 306 22.22 12.98 -20.88
CA ASN A 306 21.97 13.83 -22.05
C ASN A 306 23.17 13.83 -23.04
N ALA A 307 24.12 12.91 -22.89
CA ALA A 307 25.36 12.87 -23.68
C ALA A 307 25.12 12.91 -25.20
N GLU A 308 24.05 12.28 -25.69
CA GLU A 308 23.70 12.33 -27.12
C GLU A 308 23.31 13.74 -27.59
N ALA A 309 22.43 14.42 -26.86
CA ALA A 309 22.03 15.79 -27.17
C ALA A 309 23.22 16.77 -27.05
N ASN A 310 24.12 16.51 -26.08
CA ASN A 310 25.36 17.25 -25.94
C ASN A 310 26.31 17.02 -27.14
N ALA A 311 26.48 15.77 -27.58
CA ALA A 311 27.32 15.42 -28.73
C ALA A 311 26.80 16.02 -30.05
N ARG A 312 25.47 16.18 -30.19
CA ARG A 312 24.84 16.89 -31.32
C ARG A 312 24.93 18.43 -31.22
N GLY A 313 25.50 18.97 -30.14
CA GLY A 313 25.64 20.41 -29.92
C GLY A 313 24.35 21.12 -29.46
N GLU A 314 23.30 20.38 -29.13
CA GLU A 314 22.00 20.94 -28.71
C GLU A 314 22.05 21.53 -27.30
N LYS A 315 22.95 21.02 -26.44
CA LYS A 315 23.15 21.51 -25.08
C LYS A 315 24.64 21.77 -24.80
N PRO A 316 25.04 22.94 -24.26
CA PRO A 316 26.43 23.28 -23.98
C PRO A 316 26.97 22.67 -22.67
N PHE A 317 26.34 21.60 -22.18
CA PHE A 317 26.69 20.89 -20.95
C PHE A 317 26.20 19.44 -21.01
N ALA A 318 26.89 18.57 -20.30
CA ALA A 318 26.52 17.17 -20.11
C ALA A 318 26.08 16.91 -18.66
N VAL A 319 25.09 16.04 -18.51
CA VAL A 319 24.50 15.59 -17.25
C VAL A 319 24.37 14.08 -17.30
N ASP A 320 24.96 13.42 -16.31
CA ASP A 320 24.81 11.99 -16.08
C ASP A 320 24.08 11.80 -14.74
N ASN A 321 22.96 11.10 -14.77
CA ASN A 321 22.17 10.79 -13.59
C ASN A 321 22.32 9.31 -13.24
N THR A 322 22.34 9.02 -11.94
CA THR A 322 22.17 7.67 -11.41
C THR A 322 21.16 7.74 -10.26
N SER A 323 20.08 6.97 -10.36
CA SER A 323 19.02 6.91 -9.36
C SER A 323 18.87 5.48 -8.86
N CYS A 324 19.11 5.28 -7.58
CA CYS A 324 18.99 4.02 -6.87
C CYS A 324 17.83 4.09 -5.89
N ALA A 325 16.97 3.08 -5.86
CA ALA A 325 15.88 3.01 -4.89
C ALA A 325 15.62 1.57 -4.45
N MET A 326 15.24 1.43 -3.18
CA MET A 326 14.75 0.15 -2.67
C MET A 326 13.48 -0.28 -3.43
N GLN A 327 13.40 -1.58 -3.74
CA GLN A 327 12.31 -2.19 -4.52
C GLN A 327 11.02 -2.39 -3.71
N SER A 328 11.08 -2.30 -2.38
CA SER A 328 9.92 -2.44 -1.50
C SER A 328 9.90 -1.32 -0.47
N ALA A 329 8.69 -0.91 -0.10
CA ALA A 329 8.41 -0.03 1.02
C ALA A 329 7.33 -0.68 1.89
N VAL A 330 7.32 -0.38 3.18
CA VAL A 330 6.30 -0.82 4.12
C VAL A 330 5.08 0.08 3.98
N TYR A 331 3.94 -0.51 3.62
CA TYR A 331 2.66 0.18 3.56
C TYR A 331 2.17 0.52 4.97
N VAL A 332 1.78 1.78 5.20
CA VAL A 332 1.18 2.22 6.48
C VAL A 332 -0.27 2.64 6.28
N SER A 333 -0.53 3.43 5.24
CA SER A 333 -1.88 3.82 4.78
C SER A 333 -1.85 4.17 3.29
N ASP A 334 -3.00 4.44 2.67
CA ASP A 334 -3.07 4.79 1.24
C ASP A 334 -2.27 6.04 0.89
N SER A 335 -2.07 6.90 1.87
CA SER A 335 -1.25 8.09 1.72
C SER A 335 0.16 7.91 2.29
N LEU A 336 0.54 6.82 2.96
CA LEU A 336 1.81 6.75 3.68
C LEU A 336 2.53 5.40 3.51
N GLN A 337 3.81 5.48 3.14
CA GLN A 337 4.74 4.35 3.09
C GLN A 337 6.04 4.73 3.80
N THR A 338 6.73 3.74 4.36
CA THR A 338 7.97 3.90 5.14
C THR A 338 8.97 2.79 4.81
N GLY A 339 10.15 2.79 5.44
CA GLY A 339 11.13 1.71 5.28
C GLY A 339 11.72 1.66 3.87
N GLN A 340 11.97 2.82 3.29
CA GLN A 340 12.56 2.94 1.96
C GLN A 340 13.78 3.87 2.01
N VAL A 341 14.83 3.47 1.28
CA VAL A 341 16.00 4.30 1.01
C VAL A 341 16.11 4.55 -0.49
N GLY A 342 16.36 5.81 -0.83
CA GLY A 342 16.60 6.28 -2.19
C GLY A 342 17.88 7.10 -2.24
N ILE A 343 18.66 6.91 -3.29
CA ILE A 343 19.90 7.64 -3.54
C ILE A 343 19.87 8.15 -4.98
N ARG A 344 20.17 9.43 -5.19
CA ARG A 344 20.32 10.02 -6.52
C ARG A 344 21.64 10.74 -6.62
N HIS A 345 22.33 10.57 -7.73
CA HIS A 345 23.52 11.31 -8.09
C HIS A 345 23.32 11.96 -9.45
N GLN A 346 23.77 13.20 -9.57
CA GLN A 346 23.77 13.97 -10.81
C GLN A 346 25.15 14.58 -10.98
N PHE A 347 25.86 14.15 -12.01
CA PHE A 347 27.14 14.73 -12.39
C PHE A 347 26.95 15.65 -13.59
N MET A 348 27.24 16.93 -13.39
CA MET A 348 27.16 17.95 -14.43
C MET A 348 28.56 18.41 -14.82
N ARG A 349 28.79 18.59 -16.13
CA ARG A 349 30.02 19.20 -16.67
C ARG A 349 29.71 20.16 -17.80
N SER A 350 30.43 21.27 -17.85
CA SER A 350 30.38 22.20 -18.97
C SER A 350 31.12 21.64 -20.18
N THR A 351 30.54 21.80 -21.37
CA THR A 351 31.23 21.56 -22.66
C THR A 351 31.27 22.80 -23.54
N GLY A 352 30.58 23.88 -23.13
CA GLY A 352 30.54 25.16 -23.85
C GLY A 352 30.02 26.34 -23.02
N LEU A 353 29.67 26.13 -21.75
CA LEU A 353 29.33 27.21 -20.82
C LEU A 353 30.59 27.75 -20.13
N ASP A 354 30.66 29.06 -19.94
CA ASP A 354 31.64 29.66 -19.02
C ASP A 354 31.24 29.42 -17.56
N ARG A 355 32.15 29.80 -16.66
CA ARG A 355 32.03 29.57 -15.21
C ARG A 355 30.77 30.18 -14.60
N ILE A 356 30.34 31.37 -15.04
CA ILE A 356 29.18 32.06 -14.46
C ILE A 356 27.89 31.37 -14.92
N ARG A 357 27.76 31.10 -16.23
CA ARG A 357 26.60 30.38 -16.76
C ARG A 357 26.48 28.97 -16.19
N PHE A 358 27.61 28.28 -16.03
CA PHE A 358 27.62 26.95 -15.41
C PHE A 358 27.25 27.01 -13.92
N ALA A 359 27.77 27.98 -13.17
CA ALA A 359 27.41 28.16 -11.76
C ALA A 359 25.91 28.45 -11.56
N GLN A 360 25.30 29.25 -12.46
CA GLN A 360 23.85 29.49 -12.46
C GLN A 360 23.06 28.20 -12.72
N LEU A 361 23.46 27.42 -13.73
CA LEU A 361 22.84 26.14 -14.06
C LEU A 361 22.89 25.16 -12.88
N SER A 362 24.08 24.97 -12.30
CA SER A 362 24.28 24.09 -11.14
C SER A 362 23.45 24.56 -9.92
N SER A 363 23.46 25.86 -9.63
CA SER A 363 22.70 26.43 -8.51
C SER A 363 21.19 26.29 -8.68
N ALA A 364 20.68 26.45 -9.90
CA ALA A 364 19.27 26.27 -10.21
C ALA A 364 18.84 24.81 -10.03
N SER A 365 19.68 23.86 -10.49
CA SER A 365 19.46 22.42 -10.28
C SER A 365 19.33 22.09 -8.78
N PHE A 366 20.26 22.58 -7.96
CA PHE A 366 20.27 22.29 -6.52
C PHE A 366 19.05 22.86 -5.76
N LYS A 367 18.49 23.98 -6.24
CA LYS A 367 17.30 24.60 -5.64
C LYS A 367 15.99 23.89 -5.98
N ASN A 368 15.95 23.10 -7.05
CA ASN A 368 14.73 22.50 -7.57
C ASN A 368 14.33 21.18 -6.88
N GLU A 369 14.93 20.87 -5.72
CA GLU A 369 14.64 19.66 -4.97
C GLU A 369 13.45 19.84 -4.02
N SER A 370 12.48 18.90 -4.07
CA SER A 370 11.35 18.89 -3.15
C SER A 370 11.74 18.28 -1.80
N LEU A 371 11.45 19.02 -0.72
CA LEU A 371 11.73 18.64 0.67
C LEU A 371 10.44 18.40 1.48
N GLY A 372 9.29 18.30 0.81
CA GLY A 372 7.98 18.19 1.45
C GLY A 372 7.35 19.54 1.78
N SER A 373 6.18 19.49 2.44
CA SER A 373 5.35 20.67 2.74
C SER A 373 5.01 20.77 4.22
N HIS A 374 4.83 22.01 4.71
CA HIS A 374 4.30 22.31 6.05
C HIS A 374 2.82 21.95 6.21
N THR A 375 2.09 21.83 5.10
CA THR A 375 0.67 21.48 5.07
C THR A 375 0.41 19.97 5.06
N ASP A 376 1.46 19.15 5.09
CA ASP A 376 1.33 17.70 5.14
C ASP A 376 0.67 17.26 6.45
N LYS A 377 -0.41 16.49 6.33
CA LYS A 377 -1.17 15.97 7.48
C LYS A 377 -0.48 14.78 8.15
N ARG A 378 0.48 14.15 7.47
CA ARG A 378 1.17 12.94 7.96
C ARG A 378 2.50 13.27 8.64
N LEU A 379 3.21 14.29 8.12
CA LEU A 379 4.53 14.70 8.59
C LEU A 379 4.56 16.18 8.97
N THR A 380 5.54 16.59 9.77
CA THR A 380 5.85 18.00 9.99
C THR A 380 6.40 18.65 8.72
N GLY A 381 6.45 19.98 8.73
CA GLY A 381 7.27 20.71 7.76
C GLY A 381 8.75 20.34 7.89
N PRO A 382 9.53 20.48 6.80
CA PRO A 382 10.96 20.20 6.84
C PRO A 382 11.69 21.19 7.73
N THR A 383 12.55 20.68 8.60
CA THR A 383 13.54 21.47 9.35
C THR A 383 14.90 21.18 8.75
N CYS A 384 15.53 22.18 8.15
CA CYS A 384 16.75 22.01 7.37
C CYS A 384 17.93 22.74 8.02
N THR A 385 19.10 22.08 8.00
CA THR A 385 20.39 22.68 8.34
C THR A 385 21.28 22.65 7.12
N GLU A 386 21.92 23.77 6.82
CA GLU A 386 22.85 23.92 5.71
C GLU A 386 24.25 24.24 6.22
N GLN A 387 25.27 23.56 5.69
CA GLN A 387 26.67 23.79 6.01
C GLN A 387 27.58 23.55 4.79
N PHE A 388 28.71 24.25 4.73
CA PHE A 388 29.83 23.84 3.89
C PHE A 388 30.70 22.89 4.70
N ILE A 389 30.92 21.70 4.17
CA ILE A 389 31.67 20.64 4.81
C ILE A 389 32.79 20.18 3.89
N ARG A 390 33.80 19.53 4.46
CA ARG A 390 34.86 18.86 3.71
C ARG A 390 35.03 17.48 4.31
N ASN A 391 34.78 16.46 3.49
CA ASN A 391 35.17 15.09 3.86
C ASN A 391 36.64 14.85 3.47
N LYS A 392 37.13 13.61 3.53
CA LYS A 392 38.54 13.31 3.28
C LYS A 392 39.03 13.73 1.88
N SER A 393 38.15 13.81 0.88
CA SER A 393 38.53 13.97 -0.52
C SER A 393 37.97 15.22 -1.21
N MET A 394 36.90 15.84 -0.69
CA MET A 394 36.22 16.90 -1.44
C MET A 394 35.43 17.89 -0.55
N PRO A 395 35.55 19.22 -0.78
CA PRO A 395 34.66 20.20 -0.19
C PRO A 395 33.29 20.21 -0.89
N MET A 396 32.22 20.36 -0.10
CA MET A 396 30.86 20.35 -0.60
C MET A 396 29.93 21.21 0.28
N ARG A 397 28.88 21.75 -0.34
CA ARG A 397 27.71 22.28 0.37
C ARG A 397 26.78 21.12 0.70
N ALA A 398 26.36 20.99 1.96
CA ALA A 398 25.43 19.97 2.41
C ALA A 398 24.18 20.61 3.05
N VAL A 399 23.01 20.09 2.72
CA VAL A 399 21.73 20.45 3.31
C VAL A 399 21.08 19.18 3.84
N MET A 400 20.82 19.12 5.15
CA MET A 400 20.10 18.02 5.77
C MET A 400 18.75 18.51 6.27
N CYS A 401 17.68 17.90 5.80
CA CYS A 401 16.31 18.19 6.20
C CYS A 401 15.70 16.99 6.91
N VAL A 402 15.01 17.25 8.02
CA VAL A 402 14.33 16.22 8.82
C VAL A 402 12.85 16.58 8.94
N ARG A 403 11.99 15.57 8.82
CA ARG A 403 10.54 15.67 9.01
C ARG A 403 10.08 14.59 9.97
N ALA A 404 9.34 14.95 11.02
CA ALA A 404 8.82 14.00 11.99
C ALA A 404 7.43 13.48 11.56
N TYR A 405 7.13 12.22 11.84
CA TYR A 405 5.80 11.65 11.63
C TYR A 405 4.88 12.14 12.74
N ARG A 406 3.69 12.63 12.38
CA ARG A 406 2.74 13.20 13.36
C ARG A 406 2.06 12.12 14.21
N LYS A 407 1.72 10.98 13.59
CA LYS A 407 1.06 9.85 14.26
C LYS A 407 2.04 8.84 14.89
N PHE A 408 3.21 8.66 14.29
CA PHE A 408 4.15 7.60 14.66
C PHE A 408 5.38 8.20 15.33
N ALA A 409 5.32 8.31 16.67
CA ALA A 409 6.37 8.95 17.45
C ALA A 409 7.73 8.26 17.27
N GLY A 410 8.80 9.05 17.18
CA GLY A 410 10.16 8.55 17.01
C GLY A 410 10.54 8.17 15.58
N LEU A 411 9.62 8.26 14.61
CA LEU A 411 9.93 8.08 13.18
C LEU A 411 10.10 9.42 12.47
N TYR A 412 11.05 9.43 11.54
CA TYR A 412 11.45 10.60 10.77
C TYR A 412 11.77 10.24 9.33
N ASP A 413 11.54 11.19 8.43
CA ASP A 413 12.13 11.20 7.08
C ASP A 413 13.35 12.11 7.09
N PHE A 414 14.46 11.60 6.57
CA PHE A 414 15.70 12.34 6.36
C PHE A 414 15.93 12.54 4.86
N THR A 415 16.23 13.78 4.46
CA THR A 415 16.73 14.10 3.13
C THR A 415 18.08 14.80 3.28
N VAL A 416 19.12 14.26 2.65
CA VAL A 416 20.46 14.87 2.61
C VAL A 416 20.76 15.24 1.17
N LEU A 417 21.04 16.51 0.91
CA LEU A 417 21.49 17.03 -0.37
C LEU A 417 22.95 17.46 -0.24
N THR A 418 23.78 17.13 -1.22
CA THR A 418 25.17 17.61 -1.29
C THR A 418 25.45 18.16 -2.68
N ALA A 419 26.24 19.23 -2.78
CA ALA A 419 26.78 19.74 -4.03
C ALA A 419 28.29 19.99 -3.88
N SER A 420 29.11 19.43 -4.76
CA SER A 420 30.56 19.65 -4.74
C SER A 420 30.91 21.10 -5.03
N THR A 421 31.95 21.64 -4.40
CA THR A 421 32.36 23.06 -4.52
C THR A 421 33.82 23.20 -4.92
N ASP A 422 34.32 22.23 -5.66
CA ASP A 422 35.72 21.93 -5.88
C ASP A 422 36.17 22.12 -7.33
N ASP A 423 35.25 22.47 -8.22
CA ASP A 423 35.52 22.79 -9.63
C ASP A 423 34.53 23.86 -10.14
N ALA A 424 34.98 24.71 -11.06
CA ALA A 424 34.18 25.82 -11.60
C ALA A 424 33.34 25.42 -12.84
N LEU A 425 33.63 24.26 -13.44
CA LEU A 425 32.98 23.77 -14.67
C LEU A 425 32.46 22.33 -14.53
N MET A 426 32.59 21.74 -13.34
CA MET A 426 32.02 20.44 -12.98
C MET A 426 31.32 20.55 -11.63
N ASN A 427 30.28 19.75 -11.44
CA ASN A 427 29.55 19.71 -10.18
C ASN A 427 28.92 18.34 -9.99
N LEU A 428 29.15 17.74 -8.82
CA LEU A 428 28.43 16.56 -8.38
C LEU A 428 27.35 16.98 -7.38
N GLN A 429 26.09 16.71 -7.72
CA GLN A 429 24.97 16.81 -6.78
C GLN A 429 24.53 15.41 -6.37
N SER A 430 24.33 15.20 -5.07
CA SER A 430 23.86 13.91 -4.56
C SER A 430 22.73 14.11 -3.57
N ARG A 431 21.77 13.19 -3.55
CA ARG A 431 20.62 13.17 -2.68
C ARG A 431 20.47 11.79 -2.04
N LEU A 432 20.30 11.75 -0.73
CA LEU A 432 19.87 10.56 0.02
C LEU A 432 18.51 10.87 0.63
N ASP A 433 17.54 9.96 0.45
CA ASP A 433 16.28 9.95 1.16
C ASP A 433 16.19 8.66 2.00
N VAL A 434 15.94 8.81 3.31
CA VAL A 434 15.74 7.69 4.22
C VAL A 434 14.40 7.90 4.93
N ARG A 435 13.44 7.02 4.68
CA ARG A 435 12.05 7.22 5.11
C ARG A 435 11.64 6.34 6.29
N GLY A 436 11.00 6.94 7.29
CA GLY A 436 10.47 6.27 8.46
C GLY A 436 11.55 5.56 9.29
N VAL A 437 12.61 6.28 9.63
CA VAL A 437 13.69 5.80 10.52
C VAL A 437 13.68 6.52 11.86
N SER A 438 14.28 5.91 12.87
CA SER A 438 14.62 6.63 14.12
C SER A 438 15.63 7.73 13.83
N TYR A 439 15.64 8.79 14.64
CA TYR A 439 16.57 9.91 14.49
C TYR A 439 18.03 9.44 14.39
N ASP A 440 18.47 8.54 15.29
CA ASP A 440 19.84 8.02 15.32
C ASP A 440 20.21 7.28 14.03
N ASN A 441 19.32 6.42 13.52
CA ASN A 441 19.55 5.71 12.26
C ASN A 441 19.52 6.63 11.04
N GLY A 442 18.71 7.69 11.07
CA GLY A 442 18.74 8.75 10.06
C GLY A 442 20.09 9.46 10.03
N MET A 443 20.60 9.85 11.21
CA MET A 443 21.93 10.47 11.36
C MET A 443 23.07 9.53 10.95
N ARG A 444 23.00 8.25 11.33
CA ARG A 444 23.98 7.21 10.89
C ARG A 444 24.02 7.09 9.37
N SER A 445 22.85 7.01 8.73
CA SER A 445 22.72 6.89 7.28
C SER A 445 23.24 8.15 6.57
N ALA A 446 22.89 9.34 7.07
CA ALA A 446 23.36 10.62 6.55
C ALA A 446 24.88 10.74 6.60
N ARG A 447 25.49 10.38 7.75
CA ARG A 447 26.95 10.39 7.92
C ARG A 447 27.63 9.43 6.95
N ALA A 448 27.19 8.17 6.91
CA ALA A 448 27.77 7.15 6.04
C ALA A 448 27.73 7.57 4.56
N PHE A 449 26.63 8.18 4.12
CA PHE A 449 26.47 8.67 2.76
C PHE A 449 27.44 9.82 2.42
N VAL A 450 27.51 10.84 3.27
CA VAL A 450 28.38 12.01 3.06
C VAL A 450 29.87 11.62 3.12
N GLU A 451 30.24 10.71 4.01
CA GLU A 451 31.61 10.21 4.14
C GLU A 451 32.05 9.35 2.95
N ALA A 452 31.11 8.67 2.29
CA ALA A 452 31.42 7.79 1.15
C ALA A 452 31.59 8.55 -0.18
N LEU A 453 31.01 9.75 -0.33
CA LEU A 453 31.23 10.57 -1.52
C LEU A 453 32.71 10.93 -1.65
N ALA A 454 33.32 10.74 -2.81
CA ALA A 454 34.72 11.07 -3.00
C ALA A 454 35.04 11.67 -4.37
N ARG A 455 36.19 12.33 -4.43
CA ARG A 455 36.85 12.73 -5.67
C ARG A 455 38.12 11.92 -5.80
N GLU A 456 38.34 11.29 -6.95
CA GLU A 456 39.63 10.68 -7.25
C GLU A 456 40.66 11.79 -7.45
N ASP A 457 41.76 11.70 -6.70
CA ASP A 457 42.87 12.62 -6.89
C ASP A 457 43.41 12.47 -8.30
N LYS A 458 43.69 13.59 -8.97
CA LYS A 458 44.51 13.59 -10.18
C LYS A 458 45.89 13.11 -9.76
N ARG A 459 46.23 11.84 -10.06
CA ARG A 459 47.62 11.39 -10.06
C ARG A 459 48.42 12.15 -11.10
#